data_AF-U9VMU7-F1
#
_entry.id   AF-U9VMU7-F1
#
_cell.length_a   1.000
_cell.length_b   1.000
_cell.length_c   1.000
_cell.angle_alpha   90.00
_cell.angle_beta   90.00
_cell.angle_gamma   90.00
#
_symmetry.space_group_name_H-M   'P 1'
#
loop_
_entity.id
_entity.type
_entity.pdbx_description
1 polymer ?
#
loop_
_entity_poly.entity_id
_entity_poly.type
_entity_poly.pdbx_seq_one_letter_code
_entity_poly.pdbx_strand_id
1 'polypeptide(L)'
;MNFLQRLEHRYVHWLTRPAQNAAGRMGLYRIIYSFFYLWFLSPLQFSELSLVPISHWDPTVLFSGLPPLPSIGYPVMEVLLVMALVLLLLGYKTRLATLAVLVMGFGLAAFRTGFLIQERTIVLTVFYVPLFMLFSKWGETYSIDALLRQKRGEPVTSPHTSSWRYIWPARGLLVILSLLFLSAAVVKFIEGAWLVQPRLVGDFILAKGVKSHLTNGFPIHPLGPQIGRTNALAIPSQYVVLLFETCFVLVLFNRFAQALILRLAPIFHSFNTLLLGIPFTSVLSMYAAFPDWQVLYDRFYPKALRIKGLDQLPSSLLATGSVGLAVIIGLLWNTTPIPRSVFGLFNLLSYKTLWFALLPFVLLWIFAPLWQRLRGRKPLVRYEQL
;
A
#
# COMPACT_ATOMS: atom_id res chain seq x y z
N MET A 1 -0.17 -26.31 29.87
CA MET A 1 0.27 -25.71 28.60
C MET A 1 1.25 -24.58 28.90
N ASN A 2 2.50 -24.68 28.45
CA ASN A 2 3.53 -23.66 28.73
C ASN A 2 3.21 -22.34 27.98
N PHE A 3 3.93 -21.25 28.29
CA PHE A 3 3.71 -19.95 27.66
C PHE A 3 3.86 -20.01 26.13
N LEU A 4 4.86 -20.74 25.63
CA LEU A 4 5.12 -20.87 24.19
C LEU A 4 3.99 -21.59 23.45
N GLN A 5 3.47 -22.70 23.99
CA GLN A 5 2.31 -23.41 23.44
C GLN A 5 1.06 -22.52 23.41
N ARG A 6 0.86 -21.67 24.44
CA ARG A 6 -0.24 -20.68 24.45
C ARG A 6 -0.08 -19.63 23.35
N LEU A 7 1.14 -19.18 23.11
CA LEU A 7 1.45 -18.20 22.07
C LEU A 7 1.27 -18.81 20.67
N GLU A 8 1.81 -20.02 20.45
CA GLU A 8 1.65 -20.79 19.22
C GLU A 8 0.17 -21.02 18.90
N HIS A 9 -0.60 -21.54 19.87
CA HIS A 9 -2.03 -21.79 19.68
C HIS A 9 -2.80 -20.51 19.31
N ARG A 10 -2.50 -19.38 19.98
CA ARG A 10 -3.11 -18.07 19.65
C ARG A 10 -2.74 -17.60 18.26
N TYR A 11 -1.48 -17.77 17.86
CA TYR A 11 -1.00 -17.37 16.55
C TYR A 11 -1.61 -18.21 15.42
N VAL A 12 -1.61 -19.55 15.56
CA VAL A 12 -2.23 -20.46 14.59
C VAL A 12 -3.73 -20.19 14.46
N HIS A 13 -4.41 -20.01 15.59
CA HIS A 13 -5.83 -19.65 15.60
C HIS A 13 -6.07 -18.28 14.93
N TRP A 14 -5.25 -17.26 15.21
CA TRP A 14 -5.33 -15.97 14.52
C TRP A 14 -5.12 -16.11 13.01
N LEU A 15 -4.13 -16.91 12.58
CA LEU A 15 -3.77 -17.12 11.19
C LEU A 15 -4.83 -17.88 10.40
N THR A 16 -5.54 -18.81 11.04
CA THR A 16 -6.53 -19.70 10.39
C THR A 16 -7.99 -19.29 10.62
N ARG A 17 -8.25 -18.30 11.49
CA ARG A 17 -9.61 -17.82 11.74
C ARG A 17 -10.22 -17.22 10.45
N PRO A 18 -11.46 -17.57 10.07
CA PRO A 18 -12.14 -16.89 8.96
C PRO A 18 -12.30 -15.39 9.24
N ALA A 19 -12.21 -14.58 8.20
CA ALA A 19 -12.63 -13.17 8.26
C ALA A 19 -13.98 -13.02 7.55
N GLN A 20 -14.86 -12.18 8.08
CA GLN A 20 -16.12 -11.86 7.41
C GLN A 20 -15.86 -11.27 6.03
N ASN A 21 -16.72 -11.56 5.06
CA ASN A 21 -16.62 -11.01 3.70
C ASN A 21 -15.25 -11.20 3.02
N ALA A 22 -14.46 -12.19 3.43
CA ALA A 22 -13.05 -12.28 3.03
C ALA A 22 -12.86 -12.32 1.50
N ALA A 23 -13.75 -13.01 0.78
CA ALA A 23 -13.69 -13.08 -0.68
C ALA A 23 -13.93 -11.69 -1.34
N GLY A 24 -14.96 -10.97 -0.92
CA GLY A 24 -15.28 -9.63 -1.43
C GLY A 24 -14.23 -8.59 -1.04
N ARG A 25 -13.73 -8.63 0.20
CA ARG A 25 -12.64 -7.77 0.68
C ARG A 25 -11.42 -7.83 -0.22
N MET A 26 -10.99 -9.04 -0.60
CA MET A 26 -9.80 -9.22 -1.44
C MET A 26 -10.04 -8.83 -2.90
N GLY A 27 -11.22 -9.14 -3.46
CA GLY A 27 -11.58 -8.70 -4.81
C GLY A 27 -11.61 -7.18 -4.96
N LEU A 28 -12.18 -6.49 -3.99
CA LEU A 28 -12.19 -5.01 -3.96
C LEU A 28 -10.80 -4.45 -3.67
N TYR A 29 -10.03 -5.08 -2.78
CA TYR A 29 -8.64 -4.69 -2.53
C TYR A 29 -7.78 -4.76 -3.80
N ARG A 30 -7.98 -5.77 -4.67
CA ARG A 30 -7.31 -5.85 -5.98
C ARG A 30 -7.53 -4.59 -6.83
N ILE A 31 -8.79 -4.12 -6.88
CA ILE A 31 -9.18 -2.91 -7.62
C ILE A 31 -8.50 -1.69 -7.01
N ILE A 32 -8.59 -1.53 -5.69
CA ILE A 32 -7.99 -0.40 -4.95
C ILE A 32 -6.48 -0.39 -5.11
N TYR A 33 -5.82 -1.55 -4.99
CA TYR A 33 -4.38 -1.70 -5.18
C TYR A 33 -3.96 -1.30 -6.61
N SER A 34 -4.66 -1.82 -7.62
CA SER A 34 -4.31 -1.55 -9.02
C SER A 34 -4.49 -0.07 -9.36
N PHE A 35 -5.58 0.54 -8.89
CA PHE A 35 -5.81 1.97 -9.04
C PHE A 35 -4.77 2.80 -8.29
N PHE A 36 -4.49 2.46 -7.03
CA PHE A 36 -3.47 3.13 -6.22
C PHE A 36 -2.10 3.06 -6.88
N TYR A 37 -1.71 1.91 -7.45
CA TYR A 37 -0.42 1.76 -8.08
C TYR A 37 -0.36 2.52 -9.41
N LEU A 38 -1.42 2.54 -10.23
CA LEU A 38 -1.50 3.41 -11.42
C LEU A 38 -1.39 4.89 -11.04
N TRP A 39 -2.10 5.33 -10.00
CA TRP A 39 -1.99 6.69 -9.47
C TRP A 39 -0.57 7.00 -8.99
N PHE A 40 0.04 6.10 -8.21
CA PHE A 40 1.40 6.25 -7.69
C PHE A 40 2.45 6.27 -8.80
N LEU A 41 2.20 5.53 -9.89
CA LEU A 41 3.05 5.47 -11.09
C LEU A 41 2.91 6.72 -11.96
N SER A 42 1.74 7.36 -12.00
CA SER A 42 1.45 8.47 -12.91
C SER A 42 2.44 9.65 -12.88
N PRO A 43 2.96 10.12 -11.72
CA PRO A 43 3.98 11.17 -11.70
C PRO A 43 5.41 10.65 -11.96
N LEU A 44 5.63 9.33 -12.03
CA LEU A 44 6.95 8.75 -12.23
C LEU A 44 7.21 8.54 -13.72
N GLN A 45 8.24 9.16 -14.27
CA GLN A 45 8.65 8.96 -15.67
C GLN A 45 9.86 8.04 -15.72
N PHE A 46 9.65 6.75 -15.99
CA PHE A 46 10.76 5.80 -16.03
C PHE A 46 11.68 5.98 -17.23
N SER A 47 11.22 6.69 -18.27
CA SER A 47 12.06 7.14 -19.38
C SER A 47 13.22 8.03 -18.93
N GLU A 48 13.07 8.79 -17.85
CA GLU A 48 14.14 9.65 -17.31
C GLU A 48 15.36 8.84 -16.86
N LEU A 49 15.19 7.56 -16.48
CA LEU A 49 16.31 6.69 -16.12
C LEU A 49 17.27 6.48 -17.30
N SER A 50 16.79 6.59 -18.55
CA SER A 50 17.64 6.50 -19.74
C SER A 50 18.59 7.69 -19.91
N LEU A 51 18.34 8.79 -19.20
CA LEU A 51 19.18 9.99 -19.21
C LEU A 51 20.31 9.92 -18.18
N VAL A 52 20.24 8.96 -17.24
CA VAL A 52 21.24 8.82 -16.18
C VAL A 52 22.49 8.12 -16.76
N PRO A 53 23.69 8.69 -16.60
CA PRO A 53 24.92 8.04 -17.05
C PRO A 53 25.09 6.66 -16.42
N ILE A 54 25.50 5.66 -17.22
CA ILE A 54 25.69 4.27 -16.78
C ILE A 54 26.70 4.16 -15.62
N SER A 55 27.64 5.10 -15.51
CA SER A 55 28.59 5.18 -14.39
C SER A 55 27.93 5.35 -13.01
N HIS A 56 26.66 5.77 -12.97
CA HIS A 56 25.87 5.88 -11.74
C HIS A 56 25.01 4.65 -11.45
N TRP A 57 25.13 3.58 -12.23
CA TRP A 57 24.44 2.32 -11.96
C TRP A 57 25.05 1.62 -10.74
N ASP A 58 24.34 1.66 -9.62
CA ASP A 58 24.68 0.96 -8.37
C ASP A 58 23.57 -0.06 -8.02
N PRO A 59 23.55 -1.23 -8.70
CA PRO A 59 22.49 -2.21 -8.53
C PRO A 59 22.36 -2.68 -7.08
N THR A 60 21.12 -2.94 -6.68
CA THR A 60 20.91 -3.75 -5.46
C THR A 60 21.57 -5.12 -5.61
N VAL A 61 21.93 -5.76 -4.49
CA VAL A 61 22.61 -7.08 -4.48
C VAL A 61 21.95 -8.10 -5.42
N LEU A 62 20.62 -8.15 -5.45
CA LEU A 62 19.85 -9.06 -6.31
C LEU A 62 20.03 -8.81 -7.82
N PHE A 63 20.41 -7.59 -8.21
CA PHE A 63 20.60 -7.14 -9.59
C PHE A 63 22.07 -6.86 -9.92
N SER A 64 23.00 -7.18 -9.01
CA SER A 64 24.43 -6.89 -9.16
C SER A 64 25.07 -7.52 -10.41
N GLY A 65 24.53 -8.64 -10.89
CA GLY A 65 24.98 -9.31 -12.11
C GLY A 65 24.28 -8.85 -13.40
N LEU A 66 23.36 -7.88 -13.33
CA LEU A 66 22.59 -7.44 -14.49
C LEU A 66 23.09 -6.07 -15.00
N PRO A 67 23.35 -5.93 -16.31
CA PRO A 67 23.62 -4.63 -16.89
C PRO A 67 22.36 -3.75 -16.83
N PRO A 68 22.51 -2.41 -16.88
CA PRO A 68 21.37 -1.53 -17.06
C PRO A 68 20.64 -1.86 -18.37
N LEU A 69 19.33 -1.62 -18.41
CA LEU A 69 18.56 -1.81 -19.63
C LEU A 69 18.97 -0.80 -20.71
N PRO A 70 18.83 -1.15 -22.00
CA PRO A 70 18.87 -0.16 -23.07
C PRO A 70 17.85 0.97 -22.81
N SER A 71 18.08 2.15 -23.39
CA SER A 71 17.23 3.34 -23.18
C SER A 71 15.74 3.09 -23.40
N ILE A 72 15.38 2.31 -24.42
CA ILE A 72 14.00 1.93 -24.74
C ILE A 72 13.41 0.88 -23.77
N GLY A 73 14.25 0.17 -23.01
CA GLY A 73 13.83 -0.90 -22.11
C GLY A 73 12.98 -0.38 -20.95
N TYR A 74 13.33 0.77 -20.37
CA TYR A 74 12.56 1.37 -19.26
C TYR A 74 11.12 1.74 -19.65
N PRO A 75 10.86 2.54 -20.70
CA PRO A 75 9.49 2.86 -21.10
C PRO A 75 8.71 1.64 -21.57
N VAL A 76 9.34 0.66 -22.24
CA VAL A 76 8.67 -0.60 -22.61
C VAL A 76 8.22 -1.37 -21.37
N MET A 77 9.09 -1.50 -20.38
CA MET A 77 8.77 -2.20 -19.14
C MET A 77 7.68 -1.48 -18.32
N GLU A 78 7.66 -0.15 -18.37
CA GLU A 78 6.58 0.66 -17.80
C GLU A 78 5.24 0.44 -18.52
N VAL A 79 5.22 0.44 -19.85
CA VAL A 79 4.03 0.14 -20.64
C VAL A 79 3.48 -1.25 -20.29
N LEU A 80 4.36 -2.26 -20.20
CA LEU A 80 3.97 -3.63 -19.82
C LEU A 80 3.43 -3.70 -18.39
N LEU A 81 4.02 -2.96 -17.45
CA LEU A 81 3.51 -2.84 -16.08
C LEU A 81 2.12 -2.20 -16.07
N VAL A 82 1.90 -1.12 -16.81
CA VAL A 82 0.60 -0.44 -16.91
C VAL A 82 -0.44 -1.38 -17.49
N MET A 83 -0.12 -2.10 -18.58
CA MET A 83 -0.99 -3.11 -19.16
C MET A 83 -1.36 -4.18 -18.12
N ALA A 84 -0.38 -4.69 -17.37
CA ALA A 84 -0.60 -5.68 -16.34
C ALA A 84 -1.48 -5.14 -15.19
N LEU A 85 -1.30 -3.88 -14.79
CA LEU A 85 -2.13 -3.21 -13.78
C LEU A 85 -3.56 -2.97 -14.25
N VAL A 86 -3.78 -2.64 -15.53
CA VAL A 86 -5.12 -2.51 -16.10
C VAL A 86 -5.81 -3.87 -16.16
N LEU A 87 -5.13 -4.92 -16.62
CA LEU A 87 -5.67 -6.28 -16.60
C LEU A 87 -5.97 -6.74 -15.17
N LEU A 88 -5.10 -6.40 -14.21
CA LEU A 88 -5.32 -6.69 -12.80
C LEU A 88 -6.50 -5.91 -12.24
N LEU A 89 -6.66 -4.63 -12.60
CA LEU A 89 -7.81 -3.80 -12.21
C LEU A 89 -9.13 -4.43 -12.67
N LEU A 90 -9.20 -4.85 -13.94
CA LEU A 90 -10.35 -5.55 -14.52
C LEU A 90 -10.54 -6.97 -13.97
N GLY A 91 -9.47 -7.58 -13.45
CA GLY A 91 -9.46 -8.96 -12.96
C GLY A 91 -9.54 -9.98 -14.09
N TYR A 92 -8.81 -9.73 -15.18
CA TYR A 92 -8.64 -10.68 -16.28
C TYR A 92 -7.29 -11.39 -16.16
N LYS A 93 -7.29 -12.72 -16.19
CA LYS A 93 -6.10 -13.56 -15.97
C LYS A 93 -5.33 -13.13 -14.71
N THR A 94 -6.07 -12.92 -13.63
CA THR A 94 -5.64 -12.21 -12.41
C THR A 94 -4.28 -12.68 -11.88
N ARG A 95 -4.01 -13.99 -11.86
CA ARG A 95 -2.71 -14.53 -11.41
C ARG A 95 -1.55 -14.15 -12.32
N LEU A 96 -1.74 -14.24 -13.64
CA LEU A 96 -0.71 -13.86 -14.62
C LEU A 96 -0.48 -12.34 -14.60
N ALA A 97 -1.56 -11.55 -14.49
CA ALA A 97 -1.45 -10.10 -14.32
C ALA A 97 -0.70 -9.75 -13.03
N THR A 98 -0.99 -10.44 -11.91
CA THR A 98 -0.27 -10.25 -10.64
C THR A 98 1.21 -10.61 -10.76
N LEU A 99 1.54 -11.71 -11.45
CA LEU A 99 2.94 -12.10 -11.72
C LEU A 99 3.66 -11.06 -12.58
N ALA A 100 3.01 -10.56 -13.64
CA ALA A 100 3.56 -9.51 -14.48
C ALA A 100 3.79 -8.21 -13.69
N VAL A 101 2.84 -7.82 -12.82
CA VAL A 101 3.01 -6.68 -11.90
C VAL A 101 4.19 -6.90 -10.95
N LEU A 102 4.34 -8.10 -10.38
CA LEU A 102 5.47 -8.45 -9.53
C LEU A 102 6.80 -8.30 -10.29
N VAL A 103 6.94 -8.92 -11.46
CA VAL A 103 8.19 -8.94 -12.22
C VAL A 103 8.54 -7.54 -12.76
N MET A 104 7.60 -6.89 -13.46
CA MET A 104 7.85 -5.59 -14.08
C MET A 104 7.95 -4.48 -13.03
N GLY A 105 7.08 -4.51 -12.01
CA GLY A 105 7.10 -3.53 -10.93
C GLY A 105 8.36 -3.63 -10.06
N PHE A 106 8.74 -4.84 -9.67
CA PHE A 106 9.96 -5.06 -8.90
C PHE A 106 11.20 -4.71 -9.72
N GLY A 107 11.26 -5.11 -10.99
CA GLY A 107 12.37 -4.77 -11.87
C GLY A 107 12.53 -3.25 -12.02
N LEU A 108 11.45 -2.51 -12.31
CA LEU A 108 11.51 -1.06 -12.48
C LEU A 108 11.95 -0.36 -11.20
N ALA A 109 11.43 -0.81 -10.05
CA ALA A 109 11.85 -0.30 -8.74
C ALA A 109 13.32 -0.60 -8.44
N ALA A 110 13.83 -1.77 -8.81
CA ALA A 110 15.23 -2.12 -8.65
C ALA A 110 16.14 -1.23 -9.50
N PHE A 111 15.80 -1.04 -10.78
CA PHE A 111 16.54 -0.11 -11.65
C PHE A 111 16.51 1.32 -11.12
N ARG A 112 15.33 1.80 -10.71
CA ARG A 112 15.19 3.14 -10.13
C ARG A 112 16.01 3.30 -8.86
N THR A 113 16.01 2.32 -7.96
CA THR A 113 16.79 2.36 -6.73
C THR A 113 18.29 2.32 -7.01
N GLY A 114 18.72 1.57 -8.04
CA GLY A 114 20.14 1.48 -8.39
C GLY A 114 20.71 2.74 -9.03
N PHE A 115 19.88 3.57 -9.66
CA PHE A 115 20.29 4.91 -10.10
C PHE A 115 20.01 6.00 -9.05
N LEU A 116 18.94 5.84 -8.26
CA LEU A 116 18.43 6.83 -7.31
C LEU A 116 18.40 6.21 -5.90
N ILE A 117 19.49 6.38 -5.15
CA ILE A 117 19.76 5.80 -3.82
C ILE A 117 18.62 6.02 -2.79
N GLN A 118 17.75 7.01 -2.99
CA GLN A 118 16.87 7.55 -1.94
C GLN A 118 15.44 6.98 -1.89
N GLU A 119 15.01 6.11 -2.82
CA GLU A 119 13.59 5.70 -2.91
C GLU A 119 13.32 4.20 -2.62
N ARG A 120 13.81 3.70 -1.48
CA ARG A 120 13.63 2.28 -1.09
C ARG A 120 12.20 1.92 -0.62
N THR A 121 11.30 2.89 -0.49
CA THR A 121 9.97 2.67 0.11
C THR A 121 8.99 2.00 -0.85
N ILE A 122 9.20 2.09 -2.16
CA ILE A 122 8.30 1.54 -3.19
C ILE A 122 8.13 0.01 -3.12
N VAL A 123 9.10 -0.70 -2.52
CA VAL A 123 9.16 -2.18 -2.40
C VAL A 123 7.86 -2.77 -1.82
N LEU A 124 7.21 -2.08 -0.90
CA LEU A 124 5.94 -2.56 -0.30
C LEU A 124 4.85 -2.78 -1.35
N THR A 125 4.68 -1.80 -2.25
CA THR A 125 3.64 -1.82 -3.28
C THR A 125 4.00 -2.78 -4.42
N VAL A 126 5.26 -2.84 -4.81
CA VAL A 126 5.67 -3.49 -6.08
C VAL A 126 6.14 -4.92 -5.90
N PHE A 127 6.54 -5.30 -4.69
CA PHE A 127 7.04 -6.63 -4.39
C PHE A 127 6.13 -7.37 -3.43
N TYR A 128 6.00 -6.90 -2.19
CA TYR A 128 5.33 -7.68 -1.15
C TYR A 128 3.84 -7.87 -1.43
N VAL A 129 3.09 -6.81 -1.77
CA VAL A 129 1.66 -6.96 -2.10
C VAL A 129 1.45 -8.00 -3.23
N PRO A 130 2.04 -7.84 -4.43
CA PRO A 130 1.80 -8.80 -5.50
C PRO A 130 2.37 -10.19 -5.19
N LEU A 131 3.47 -10.32 -4.43
CA LEU A 131 3.99 -11.62 -3.99
C LEU A 131 2.97 -12.41 -3.17
N PHE A 132 2.38 -11.80 -2.13
CA PHE A 132 1.36 -12.47 -1.32
C PHE A 132 0.07 -12.71 -2.12
N MET A 133 -0.28 -11.77 -2.98
CA MET A 133 -1.52 -11.84 -3.75
C MET A 133 -1.44 -12.80 -4.93
N LEU A 134 -0.24 -13.14 -5.43
CA LEU A 134 -0.02 -14.15 -6.47
C LEU A 134 -0.58 -15.52 -6.05
N PHE A 135 -0.43 -15.85 -4.77
CA PHE A 135 -0.92 -17.09 -4.17
C PHE A 135 -2.35 -16.96 -3.62
N SER A 136 -2.97 -15.79 -3.77
CA SER A 136 -4.33 -15.53 -3.31
C SER A 136 -5.40 -15.96 -4.32
N LYS A 137 -6.65 -15.84 -3.87
CA LYS A 137 -7.86 -15.99 -4.70
C LYS A 137 -8.59 -14.65 -4.90
N TRP A 138 -7.87 -13.52 -4.86
CA TRP A 138 -8.45 -12.18 -4.99
C TRP A 138 -9.03 -11.85 -6.38
N GLY A 139 -8.96 -12.78 -7.33
CA GLY A 139 -9.63 -12.72 -8.63
C GLY A 139 -10.95 -13.49 -8.70
N GLU A 140 -11.43 -14.11 -7.60
CA GLU A 140 -12.68 -14.91 -7.63
C GLU A 140 -13.95 -14.06 -7.41
N THR A 141 -13.81 -12.77 -7.09
CA THR A 141 -14.90 -11.81 -6.93
C THR A 141 -14.57 -10.52 -7.67
N TYR A 142 -15.60 -9.78 -8.11
CA TYR A 142 -15.47 -8.49 -8.80
C TYR A 142 -14.45 -8.50 -9.95
N SER A 143 -14.49 -9.53 -10.80
CA SER A 143 -13.49 -9.77 -11.83
C SER A 143 -14.13 -10.30 -13.11
N ILE A 144 -13.46 -10.05 -14.24
CA ILE A 144 -13.83 -10.69 -15.51
C ILE A 144 -13.59 -12.19 -15.45
N ASP A 145 -12.54 -12.66 -14.75
CA ASP A 145 -12.32 -14.09 -14.53
C ASP A 145 -13.53 -14.76 -13.85
N ALA A 146 -14.12 -14.14 -12.83
CA ALA A 146 -15.30 -14.67 -12.12
C ALA A 146 -16.53 -14.70 -13.03
N LEU A 147 -16.75 -13.66 -13.85
CA LEU A 147 -17.83 -13.63 -14.85
C LEU A 147 -17.66 -14.72 -15.92
N LEU A 148 -16.44 -14.91 -16.42
CA LEU A 148 -16.15 -15.95 -17.41
C LEU A 148 -16.34 -17.36 -16.82
N ARG A 149 -15.98 -17.58 -15.56
CA ARG A 149 -16.25 -18.84 -14.83
C ARG A 149 -17.75 -19.08 -14.68
N GLN A 150 -18.52 -18.06 -14.28
CA GLN A 150 -19.98 -18.13 -14.20
C GLN A 150 -20.60 -18.53 -15.55
N LYS A 151 -20.14 -17.92 -16.66
CA LYS A 151 -20.62 -18.26 -18.01
C LYS A 151 -20.30 -19.69 -18.44
N ARG A 152 -19.26 -20.32 -17.87
CA ARG A 152 -18.94 -21.73 -18.09
C ARG A 152 -19.71 -22.68 -17.16
N GLY A 153 -20.62 -22.17 -16.32
CA GLY A 153 -21.35 -22.96 -15.34
C GLY A 153 -20.50 -23.39 -14.13
N GLU A 154 -19.33 -22.78 -13.92
CA GLU A 154 -18.50 -23.08 -12.75
C GLU A 154 -19.10 -22.44 -11.47
N PRO A 155 -18.84 -23.02 -10.28
CA PRO A 155 -19.28 -22.44 -9.02
C PRO A 155 -18.76 -21.02 -8.81
N VAL A 156 -19.68 -20.09 -8.51
CA VAL A 156 -19.35 -18.67 -8.25
C VAL A 156 -19.16 -18.45 -6.75
N THR A 157 -18.04 -17.83 -6.38
CA THR A 157 -17.76 -17.44 -4.99
C THR A 157 -18.60 -16.21 -4.63
N SER A 158 -19.38 -16.29 -3.55
CA SER A 158 -20.09 -15.13 -3.00
C SER A 158 -19.10 -14.10 -2.43
N PRO A 159 -19.27 -12.79 -2.66
CA PRO A 159 -18.48 -11.75 -2.00
C PRO A 159 -18.51 -11.83 -0.46
N HIS A 160 -19.59 -12.38 0.10
CA HIS A 160 -19.76 -12.56 1.54
C HIS A 160 -19.11 -13.83 2.11
N THR A 161 -18.49 -14.66 1.27
CA THR A 161 -17.82 -15.89 1.70
C THR A 161 -16.71 -15.56 2.72
N SER A 162 -16.86 -16.14 3.91
CA SER A 162 -15.92 -16.00 5.01
C SER A 162 -14.98 -17.20 5.04
N SER A 163 -13.72 -17.00 4.67
CA SER A 163 -12.71 -18.07 4.68
C SER A 163 -11.31 -17.53 4.89
N TRP A 164 -10.50 -18.26 5.64
CA TRP A 164 -9.10 -17.91 5.90
C TRP A 164 -8.27 -17.93 4.61
N ARG A 165 -8.66 -18.74 3.62
CA ARG A 165 -7.98 -18.87 2.32
C ARG A 165 -7.97 -17.58 1.49
N TYR A 166 -8.91 -16.66 1.74
CA TYR A 166 -8.88 -15.34 1.11
C TYR A 166 -8.07 -14.34 1.92
N ILE A 167 -8.13 -14.38 3.26
CA ILE A 167 -7.53 -13.33 4.10
C ILE A 167 -6.07 -13.58 4.48
N TRP A 168 -5.56 -14.81 4.31
CA TRP A 168 -4.16 -15.13 4.65
C TRP A 168 -3.13 -14.22 3.96
N PRO A 169 -3.29 -13.74 2.71
CA PRO A 169 -2.33 -12.82 2.09
C PRO A 169 -2.24 -11.51 2.86
N ALA A 170 -3.39 -10.95 3.28
CA ALA A 170 -3.41 -9.75 4.12
C ALA A 170 -2.74 -9.99 5.47
N ARG A 171 -2.92 -11.17 6.08
CA ARG A 171 -2.22 -11.55 7.32
C ARG A 171 -0.70 -11.67 7.10
N GLY A 172 -0.28 -12.24 5.97
CA GLY A 172 1.12 -12.31 5.58
C GLY A 172 1.74 -10.91 5.41
N LEU A 173 1.02 -9.99 4.78
CA LEU A 173 1.42 -8.58 4.70
C LEU A 173 1.54 -7.93 6.08
N LEU A 174 0.64 -8.25 7.02
CA LEU A 174 0.76 -7.76 8.40
C LEU A 174 2.03 -8.27 9.09
N VAL A 175 2.37 -9.54 8.90
CA VAL A 175 3.62 -10.12 9.43
C VAL A 175 4.83 -9.39 8.86
N ILE A 176 4.89 -9.21 7.54
CA ILE A 176 5.98 -8.44 6.90
C ILE A 176 6.05 -7.03 7.46
N LEU A 177 4.93 -6.35 7.59
CA LEU A 177 4.88 -4.99 8.12
C LEU A 177 5.41 -4.93 9.57
N SER A 178 5.01 -5.89 10.40
CA SER A 178 5.53 -6.02 11.77
C SER A 178 7.04 -6.26 11.82
N LEU A 179 7.55 -7.11 10.94
CA LEU A 179 8.99 -7.36 10.85
C LEU A 179 9.74 -6.13 10.38
N LEU A 180 9.20 -5.36 9.43
CA LEU A 180 9.85 -4.14 8.94
C LEU A 180 9.94 -3.06 10.01
N PHE A 181 8.85 -2.82 10.75
CA PHE A 181 8.87 -1.87 11.88
C PHE A 181 9.80 -2.32 12.99
N LEU A 182 9.75 -3.61 13.38
CA LEU A 182 10.65 -4.13 14.40
C LEU A 182 12.12 -4.06 13.95
N SER A 183 12.42 -4.38 12.69
CA SER A 183 13.77 -4.27 12.15
C SER A 183 14.26 -2.82 12.15
N ALA A 184 13.38 -1.87 11.83
CA ALA A 184 13.70 -0.45 11.92
C ALA A 184 14.03 -0.02 13.37
N ALA A 185 13.32 -0.55 14.37
CA ALA A 185 13.64 -0.31 15.77
C ALA A 185 14.98 -0.96 16.18
N VAL A 186 15.22 -2.22 15.79
CA VAL A 186 16.45 -2.96 16.10
C VAL A 186 17.67 -2.23 15.56
N VAL A 187 17.64 -1.75 14.31
CA VAL A 187 18.74 -0.95 13.74
C VAL A 187 19.02 0.30 14.58
N LYS A 188 17.97 1.02 15.00
CA LYS A 188 18.11 2.21 15.86
C LYS A 188 18.70 1.90 17.23
N PHE A 189 18.36 0.74 17.80
CA PHE A 189 18.94 0.27 19.06
C PHE A 189 20.42 -0.10 18.90
N ILE A 190 20.77 -0.83 17.83
CA ILE A 190 22.15 -1.25 17.55
C ILE A 190 23.06 -0.04 17.29
N GLU A 191 22.59 0.93 16.50
CA GLU A 191 23.34 2.16 16.22
C GLU A 191 23.53 3.04 17.47
N GLY A 192 22.70 2.87 18.51
CA GLY A 192 22.80 3.55 19.80
C GLY A 192 22.48 5.05 19.79
N ALA A 193 22.66 5.74 18.65
CA ALA A 193 22.43 7.18 18.50
C ALA A 193 21.02 7.61 18.96
N TRP A 194 20.00 6.78 18.68
CA TRP A 194 18.61 7.01 19.07
C TRP A 194 18.35 6.91 20.58
N LEU A 195 19.31 6.42 21.36
CA LEU A 195 19.22 6.38 22.83
C LEU A 195 20.06 7.47 23.49
N VAL A 196 21.22 7.79 22.89
CA VAL A 196 22.24 8.62 23.55
C VAL A 196 22.30 10.05 23.03
N GLN A 197 21.81 10.33 21.82
CA GLN A 197 21.84 11.67 21.23
C GLN A 197 20.48 12.37 21.42
N PRO A 198 20.34 13.29 22.38
CA PRO A 198 19.04 13.91 22.71
C PRO A 198 18.50 14.82 21.59
N ARG A 199 19.36 15.26 20.66
CA ARG A 199 18.97 16.15 19.55
C ARG A 199 18.72 15.44 18.23
N LEU A 200 18.93 14.12 18.15
CA LEU A 200 18.91 13.37 16.88
C LEU A 200 17.63 13.59 16.08
N VAL A 201 16.46 13.40 16.68
CA VAL A 201 15.19 13.61 15.98
C VAL A 201 14.96 15.07 15.60
N GLY A 202 15.36 16.02 16.45
CA GLY A 202 15.25 17.44 16.14
C GLY A 202 16.10 17.83 14.93
N ASP A 203 17.34 17.34 14.89
CA ASP A 203 18.27 17.58 13.79
C ASP A 203 17.79 16.88 12.51
N PHE A 204 17.19 15.68 12.60
CA PHE A 204 16.54 15.04 11.45
C PHE A 204 15.35 15.83 10.92
N ILE A 205 14.50 16.40 11.78
CA ILE A 205 13.37 17.25 11.34
C ILE A 205 13.90 18.44 10.54
N LEU A 206 14.92 19.13 11.05
CA LEU A 206 15.50 20.29 10.38
C LEU A 206 16.19 19.90 9.07
N ALA A 207 17.10 18.92 9.12
CA ALA A 207 17.92 18.54 7.98
C ALA A 207 17.10 17.87 6.87
N LYS A 208 16.20 16.94 7.22
CA LYS A 208 15.35 16.25 6.24
C LYS A 208 14.25 17.15 5.70
N GLY A 209 13.68 18.04 6.51
CA GLY A 209 12.72 19.04 6.06
C GLY A 209 13.30 19.94 4.97
N VAL A 210 14.48 20.52 5.21
CA VAL A 210 15.20 21.35 4.21
C VAL A 210 15.57 20.53 2.99
N LYS A 211 16.16 19.34 3.17
CA LYS A 211 16.53 18.48 2.05
C LYS A 211 15.32 18.14 1.19
N SER A 212 14.20 17.72 1.78
CA SER A 212 13.00 17.33 1.05
C SER A 212 12.34 18.52 0.34
N HIS A 213 12.41 19.72 0.93
CA HIS A 213 12.00 20.95 0.24
C HIS A 213 12.83 21.18 -1.02
N LEU A 214 14.15 21.14 -0.91
CA LEU A 214 15.06 21.42 -2.03
C LEU A 214 15.03 20.33 -3.11
N THR A 215 14.95 19.05 -2.74
CA THR A 215 15.03 17.95 -3.71
C THR A 215 13.67 17.55 -4.28
N ASN A 216 12.61 17.64 -3.47
CA ASN A 216 11.31 17.07 -3.82
C ASN A 216 10.20 18.13 -3.84
N GLY A 217 10.49 19.40 -3.54
CA GLY A 217 9.49 20.46 -3.48
C GLY A 217 8.47 20.28 -2.36
N PHE A 218 8.78 19.52 -1.30
CA PHE A 218 7.89 19.43 -0.14
C PHE A 218 7.78 20.78 0.56
N PRO A 219 6.58 21.22 0.97
CA PRO A 219 6.47 22.41 1.80
C PRO A 219 7.12 22.17 3.16
N ILE A 220 7.89 23.14 3.66
CA ILE A 220 8.42 23.10 5.02
C ILE A 220 7.27 23.40 5.99
N HIS A 221 6.92 22.44 6.84
CA HIS A 221 5.85 22.64 7.81
C HIS A 221 6.31 23.60 8.93
N PRO A 222 5.52 24.64 9.28
CA PRO A 222 5.92 25.63 10.29
C PRO A 222 6.24 25.05 11.68
N LEU A 223 5.57 23.95 12.06
CA LEU A 223 5.86 23.26 13.32
C LEU A 223 7.19 22.48 13.31
N GLY A 224 7.73 22.14 12.14
CA GLY A 224 8.98 21.38 12.02
C GLY A 224 10.14 22.07 12.74
N PRO A 225 10.46 23.33 12.40
CA PRO A 225 11.49 24.09 13.11
C PRO A 225 11.22 24.29 14.60
N GLN A 226 9.96 24.48 14.99
CA GLN A 226 9.59 24.66 16.41
C GLN A 226 9.82 23.40 17.22
N ILE A 227 9.38 22.24 16.72
CA ILE A 227 9.60 20.93 17.36
C ILE A 227 11.09 20.61 17.35
N GLY A 228 11.78 20.79 16.21
CA GLY A 228 13.18 20.40 16.05
C GLY A 228 14.16 21.20 16.92
N ARG A 229 13.83 22.46 17.24
CA ARG A 229 14.65 23.31 18.13
C ARG A 229 14.31 23.17 19.61
N THR A 230 13.17 22.55 19.95
CA THR A 230 12.68 22.46 21.33
C THR A 230 12.94 21.06 21.89
N ASN A 231 13.96 20.92 22.74
CA ASN A 231 14.34 19.64 23.35
C ASN A 231 13.16 18.93 24.05
N ALA A 232 12.29 19.68 24.72
CA ALA A 232 11.10 19.16 25.39
C ALA A 232 10.09 18.50 24.44
N LEU A 233 10.17 18.77 23.13
CA LEU A 233 9.34 18.14 22.09
C LEU A 233 10.12 17.10 21.28
N ALA A 234 11.38 17.39 20.91
CA ALA A 234 12.22 16.51 20.11
C ALA A 234 12.59 15.20 20.85
N ILE A 235 12.97 15.27 22.12
CA ILE A 235 13.38 14.10 22.91
C ILE A 235 12.21 13.12 23.08
N PRO A 236 11.00 13.54 23.53
CA PRO A 236 9.87 12.61 23.59
C PRO A 236 9.51 12.01 22.24
N SER A 237 9.59 12.79 21.16
CA SER A 237 9.31 12.30 19.80
C SER A 237 10.22 11.14 19.39
N GLN A 238 11.48 11.16 19.81
CA GLN A 238 12.44 10.07 19.63
C GLN A 238 11.99 8.77 20.28
N TYR A 239 11.59 8.83 21.54
CA TYR A 239 11.10 7.65 22.26
C TYR A 239 9.73 7.18 21.75
N VAL A 240 8.87 8.09 21.29
CA VAL A 240 7.59 7.73 20.65
C VAL A 240 7.83 6.91 19.38
N VAL A 241 8.81 7.30 18.54
CA VAL A 241 9.18 6.53 17.35
C VAL A 241 9.68 5.13 17.75
N LEU A 242 10.64 5.05 18.66
CA LEU A 242 11.18 3.75 19.12
C LEU A 242 10.10 2.85 19.71
N LEU A 243 9.23 3.41 20.57
CA LEU A 243 8.13 2.68 21.18
C LEU A 243 7.14 2.19 20.13
N PHE A 244 6.75 3.05 19.18
CA PHE A 244 5.81 2.68 18.12
C PHE A 244 6.36 1.55 17.25
N GLU A 245 7.59 1.67 16.77
CA GLU A 245 8.23 0.67 15.91
C GLU A 245 8.44 -0.67 16.64
N THR A 246 8.88 -0.64 17.90
CA THR A 246 9.08 -1.84 18.74
C THR A 246 7.76 -2.53 19.05
N CYS A 247 6.75 -1.77 19.46
CA CYS A 247 5.44 -2.31 19.82
C CYS A 247 4.63 -2.76 18.62
N PHE A 248 5.03 -2.42 17.38
CA PHE A 248 4.28 -2.82 16.19
C PHE A 248 4.13 -4.34 16.07
N VAL A 249 5.07 -5.14 16.59
CA VAL A 249 4.95 -6.61 16.58
C VAL A 249 3.75 -7.13 17.38
N LEU A 250 3.23 -6.35 18.35
CA LEU A 250 2.08 -6.74 19.17
C LEU A 250 0.79 -6.89 18.36
N VAL A 251 0.70 -6.30 17.15
CA VAL A 251 -0.45 -6.45 16.25
C VAL A 251 -0.71 -7.90 15.83
N LEU A 252 0.31 -8.76 15.91
CA LEU A 252 0.21 -10.17 15.54
C LEU A 252 -0.46 -11.02 16.64
N PHE A 253 -0.44 -10.55 17.89
CA PHE A 253 -0.83 -11.35 19.05
C PHE A 253 -2.06 -10.81 19.79
N ASN A 254 -2.37 -9.53 19.62
CA ASN A 254 -3.42 -8.87 20.37
C ASN A 254 -4.32 -8.03 19.45
N ARG A 255 -5.62 -8.32 19.44
CA ARG A 255 -6.63 -7.59 18.63
C ARG A 255 -6.77 -6.13 19.01
N PHE A 256 -6.67 -5.81 20.29
CA PHE A 256 -6.66 -4.43 20.76
C PHE A 256 -5.43 -3.71 20.24
N ALA A 257 -4.24 -4.32 20.35
CA ALA A 257 -3.01 -3.76 19.78
C ALA A 257 -3.12 -3.60 18.26
N GLN A 258 -3.66 -4.60 17.55
CA GLN A 258 -3.92 -4.52 16.11
C GLN A 258 -4.82 -3.32 15.76
N ALA A 259 -5.96 -3.17 16.44
CA ALA A 259 -6.89 -2.08 16.21
C ALA A 259 -6.28 -0.71 16.55
N LEU A 260 -5.54 -0.61 17.66
CA LEU A 260 -4.91 0.63 18.10
C LEU A 260 -3.75 1.03 17.19
N ILE A 261 -2.79 0.15 16.98
CA ILE A 261 -1.56 0.44 16.22
C ILE A 261 -1.87 0.67 14.75
N LEU A 262 -2.78 -0.09 14.12
CA LEU A 262 -3.18 0.18 12.71
C LEU A 262 -3.92 1.51 12.55
N ARG A 263 -4.56 2.04 13.61
CA ARG A 263 -5.12 3.40 13.61
C ARG A 263 -4.05 4.47 13.80
N LEU A 264 -3.07 4.21 14.67
CA LEU A 264 -1.95 5.13 14.91
C LEU A 264 -0.96 5.17 13.75
N ALA A 265 -0.85 4.11 12.94
CA ALA A 265 0.15 4.06 11.88
C ALA A 265 -0.03 5.12 10.78
N PRO A 266 -1.26 5.40 10.28
CA PRO A 266 -1.47 6.54 9.39
C PRO A 266 -1.12 7.89 10.03
N ILE A 267 -1.34 8.06 11.34
CA ILE A 267 -0.89 9.27 12.06
C ILE A 267 0.63 9.35 12.05
N PHE A 268 1.32 8.27 12.42
CA PHE A 268 2.77 8.18 12.44
C PHE A 268 3.39 8.58 11.09
N HIS A 269 2.87 8.03 9.98
CA HIS A 269 3.33 8.40 8.64
C HIS A 269 2.96 9.82 8.24
N SER A 270 1.80 10.33 8.68
CA SER A 270 1.45 11.73 8.47
C SER A 270 2.46 12.65 9.18
N PHE A 271 2.86 12.36 10.41
CA PHE A 271 3.90 13.11 11.11
C PHE A 271 5.26 13.03 10.39
N ASN A 272 5.67 11.85 9.92
CA ASN A 272 6.89 11.72 9.12
C ASN A 272 6.82 12.56 7.84
N THR A 273 5.66 12.60 7.18
CA THR A 273 5.45 13.41 5.98
C THR A 273 5.54 14.89 6.30
N LEU A 274 4.82 15.34 7.33
CA LEU A 274 4.72 16.75 7.70
C LEU A 274 6.04 17.30 8.24
N LEU A 275 6.72 16.54 9.12
CA LEU A 275 7.90 17.03 9.83
C LEU A 275 9.19 16.72 9.09
N LEU A 276 9.30 15.56 8.42
CA LEU A 276 10.52 15.13 7.75
C LEU A 276 10.46 15.28 6.23
N GLY A 277 9.28 15.50 5.65
CA GLY A 277 9.07 15.44 4.21
C GLY A 277 9.24 14.03 3.65
N ILE A 278 8.95 12.99 4.44
CA ILE A 278 9.11 11.57 4.06
C ILE A 278 7.74 10.89 4.06
N PRO A 279 7.12 10.68 2.89
CA PRO A 279 5.72 10.30 2.85
C PRO A 279 5.46 8.79 3.04
N PHE A 280 6.43 7.89 2.85
CA PHE A 280 6.18 6.43 2.93
C PHE A 280 4.91 5.95 2.18
N THR A 281 4.47 6.64 1.12
CA THR A 281 3.13 6.49 0.53
C THR A 281 2.80 5.06 0.11
N SER A 282 3.78 4.31 -0.36
CA SER A 282 3.66 2.90 -0.71
C SER A 282 3.09 2.01 0.41
N VAL A 283 3.30 2.36 1.68
CA VAL A 283 2.75 1.60 2.82
C VAL A 283 1.22 1.58 2.82
N LEU A 284 0.57 2.60 2.25
CA LEU A 284 -0.89 2.67 2.15
C LEU A 284 -1.45 1.53 1.30
N SER A 285 -0.69 1.05 0.31
CA SER A 285 -1.08 -0.14 -0.45
C SER A 285 -1.22 -1.36 0.44
N MET A 286 -0.36 -1.55 1.45
CA MET A 286 -0.49 -2.63 2.43
C MET A 286 -1.62 -2.36 3.43
N TYR A 287 -1.72 -1.13 3.94
CA TYR A 287 -2.80 -0.79 4.88
C TYR A 287 -4.19 -0.99 4.26
N ALA A 288 -4.32 -0.73 2.96
CA ALA A 288 -5.54 -0.99 2.23
C ALA A 288 -5.92 -2.47 2.18
N ALA A 289 -5.08 -3.43 2.57
CA ALA A 289 -5.48 -4.84 2.63
C ALA A 289 -6.37 -5.18 3.85
N PHE A 290 -6.42 -4.32 4.87
CA PHE A 290 -7.07 -4.61 6.15
C PHE A 290 -8.54 -4.18 6.30
N PRO A 291 -9.01 -3.07 5.70
CA PRO A 291 -10.40 -2.65 5.79
C PRO A 291 -11.38 -3.69 5.23
N ASP A 292 -12.59 -3.72 5.78
CA ASP A 292 -13.71 -4.45 5.18
C ASP A 292 -14.30 -3.65 4.01
N TRP A 293 -13.64 -3.71 2.85
CA TRP A 293 -14.12 -3.03 1.65
C TRP A 293 -15.49 -3.52 1.21
N GLN A 294 -15.86 -4.77 1.51
CA GLN A 294 -17.17 -5.30 1.15
C GLN A 294 -18.28 -4.55 1.90
N VAL A 295 -18.12 -4.35 3.21
CA VAL A 295 -19.08 -3.58 4.01
C VAL A 295 -19.19 -2.15 3.49
N LEU A 296 -18.08 -1.53 3.10
CA LEU A 296 -18.09 -0.18 2.51
C LEU A 296 -18.80 -0.18 1.14
N TYR A 297 -18.52 -1.16 0.30
CA TYR A 297 -19.16 -1.33 -1.00
C TYR A 297 -20.67 -1.50 -0.86
N ASP A 298 -21.14 -2.38 0.03
CA ASP A 298 -22.57 -2.60 0.22
C ASP A 298 -23.29 -1.39 0.82
N ARG A 299 -22.59 -0.60 1.63
CA ARG A 299 -23.14 0.61 2.26
C ARG A 299 -23.22 1.80 1.31
N PHE A 300 -22.18 2.01 0.51
CA PHE A 300 -21.99 3.26 -0.23
C PHE A 300 -22.12 3.12 -1.74
N TYR A 301 -22.06 1.90 -2.31
CA TYR A 301 -22.17 1.72 -3.75
C TYR A 301 -23.65 1.51 -4.15
N PRO A 302 -24.32 2.55 -4.71
CA PRO A 302 -25.73 2.44 -5.05
C PRO A 302 -25.94 1.36 -6.11
N LYS A 303 -27.02 0.61 -5.98
CA LYS A 303 -27.40 -0.44 -6.94
C LYS A 303 -27.52 0.10 -8.38
N ALA A 304 -27.82 1.39 -8.54
CA ALA A 304 -27.92 2.06 -9.83
C ALA A 304 -26.59 2.20 -10.59
N LEU A 305 -25.45 2.29 -9.87
CA LEU A 305 -24.11 2.37 -10.48
C LEU A 305 -23.51 0.99 -10.77
N ARG A 306 -24.23 -0.11 -10.47
CA ARG A 306 -23.76 -1.45 -10.84
C ARG A 306 -23.86 -1.57 -12.35
N ILE A 307 -22.73 -1.83 -13.00
CA ILE A 307 -22.67 -2.03 -14.45
C ILE A 307 -23.51 -3.27 -14.78
N LYS A 308 -24.72 -3.05 -15.29
CA LYS A 308 -25.63 -4.11 -15.73
C LYS A 308 -25.22 -4.56 -17.14
N GLY A 309 -25.45 -5.83 -17.46
CA GLY A 309 -25.27 -6.35 -18.81
C GLY A 309 -23.86 -6.82 -19.17
N LEU A 310 -22.86 -6.65 -18.29
CA LEU A 310 -21.54 -7.28 -18.48
C LEU A 310 -21.66 -8.81 -18.56
N ASP A 311 -22.59 -9.37 -17.81
CA ASP A 311 -22.97 -10.79 -17.84
C ASP A 311 -23.64 -11.22 -19.14
N GLN A 312 -24.16 -10.27 -19.94
CA GLN A 312 -24.79 -10.55 -21.25
C GLN A 312 -23.76 -10.53 -22.39
N LEU A 313 -22.62 -9.85 -22.23
CA LEU A 313 -21.60 -9.75 -23.27
C LEU A 313 -20.98 -11.13 -23.58
N PRO A 314 -20.63 -11.43 -24.86
CA PRO A 314 -19.90 -12.65 -25.21
C PRO A 314 -18.55 -12.74 -24.47
N SER A 315 -18.16 -13.97 -24.10
CA SER A 315 -16.88 -14.23 -23.42
C SER A 315 -15.67 -13.73 -24.22
N SER A 316 -15.74 -13.81 -25.56
CA SER A 316 -14.71 -13.29 -26.46
C SER A 316 -14.58 -11.77 -26.33
N LEU A 317 -15.70 -11.04 -26.33
CA LEU A 317 -15.71 -9.58 -26.21
C LEU A 317 -15.19 -9.11 -24.85
N LEU A 318 -15.52 -9.82 -23.76
CA LEU A 318 -14.95 -9.51 -22.44
C LEU A 318 -13.42 -9.68 -22.43
N ALA A 319 -12.92 -10.77 -23.02
CA ALA A 319 -11.49 -11.04 -23.10
C ALA A 319 -10.75 -10.05 -24.01
N THR A 320 -11.20 -9.90 -25.26
CA THR A 320 -10.57 -9.00 -26.24
C THR A 320 -10.70 -7.53 -25.82
N GLY A 321 -11.84 -7.14 -25.25
CA GLY A 321 -12.05 -5.80 -24.70
C GLY A 321 -11.12 -5.49 -23.53
N SER A 322 -10.87 -6.46 -22.65
CA SER A 322 -9.91 -6.29 -21.53
C SER A 322 -8.48 -6.08 -22.03
N VAL A 323 -8.04 -6.94 -22.95
CA VAL A 323 -6.70 -6.87 -23.55
C VAL A 323 -6.54 -5.59 -24.37
N GLY A 324 -7.54 -5.27 -25.20
CA GLY A 324 -7.56 -4.05 -26.01
C GLY A 324 -7.47 -2.79 -25.15
N LEU A 325 -8.26 -2.71 -24.08
CA LEU A 325 -8.21 -1.58 -23.15
C LEU A 325 -6.84 -1.47 -22.46
N ALA A 326 -6.26 -2.58 -22.03
CA ALA A 326 -4.93 -2.60 -21.43
C ALA A 326 -3.85 -2.13 -22.42
N VAL A 327 -3.85 -2.63 -23.66
CA VAL A 327 -2.94 -2.21 -24.73
C VAL A 327 -3.08 -0.72 -25.00
N ILE A 328 -4.31 -0.22 -25.18
CA ILE A 328 -4.57 1.19 -25.47
C ILE A 328 -4.04 2.08 -24.33
N ILE A 329 -4.42 1.79 -23.08
CA ILE A 329 -3.96 2.59 -21.94
C ILE A 329 -2.44 2.51 -21.78
N GLY A 330 -1.86 1.32 -21.93
CA GLY A 330 -0.42 1.10 -21.85
C GLY A 330 0.35 1.92 -22.89
N LEU A 331 -0.03 1.82 -24.17
CA LEU A 331 0.63 2.59 -25.24
C LEU A 331 0.45 4.09 -25.04
N LEU A 332 -0.76 4.54 -24.66
CA LEU A 332 -1.04 5.96 -24.42
C LEU A 332 -0.33 6.52 -23.18
N TRP A 333 0.12 5.67 -22.25
CA TRP A 333 0.76 6.06 -20.99
C TRP A 333 2.02 6.91 -21.19
N ASN A 334 2.81 6.57 -22.22
CA ASN A 334 4.07 7.24 -22.54
C ASN A 334 4.00 8.09 -23.81
N THR A 335 2.91 8.04 -24.57
CA THR A 335 2.73 8.88 -25.78
C THR A 335 1.84 10.09 -25.57
N THR A 336 0.96 10.08 -24.55
CA THR A 336 0.04 11.19 -24.27
C THR A 336 -0.03 11.47 -22.77
N PRO A 337 -0.29 12.72 -22.35
CA PRO A 337 -0.46 13.03 -20.93
C PRO A 337 -1.78 12.49 -20.37
N ILE A 338 -2.77 12.14 -21.21
CA ILE A 338 -4.15 11.90 -20.79
C ILE A 338 -4.27 10.76 -19.76
N PRO A 339 -3.76 9.53 -19.98
CA PRO A 339 -3.90 8.46 -18.99
C PRO A 339 -3.23 8.81 -17.66
N ARG A 340 -2.02 9.40 -17.72
CA ARG A 340 -1.30 9.84 -16.52
C ARG A 340 -2.08 10.92 -15.77
N SER A 341 -2.67 11.89 -16.46
CA SER A 341 -3.51 12.90 -15.82
C SER A 341 -4.76 12.30 -15.20
N VAL A 342 -5.45 11.39 -15.88
CA VAL A 342 -6.65 10.73 -15.34
C VAL A 342 -6.33 9.90 -14.09
N PHE A 343 -5.33 9.01 -14.18
CA PHE A 343 -4.93 8.18 -13.05
C PHE A 343 -4.22 8.97 -11.95
N GLY A 344 -3.53 10.05 -12.31
CA GLY A 344 -2.94 11.03 -11.40
C GLY A 344 -3.94 12.03 -10.81
N LEU A 345 -5.24 11.81 -11.02
CA LEU A 345 -6.33 12.65 -10.50
C LEU A 345 -6.15 14.13 -10.86
N PHE A 346 -5.67 14.40 -12.08
CA PHE A 346 -5.34 15.72 -12.60
C PHE A 346 -4.42 16.53 -11.67
N ASN A 347 -3.50 15.86 -10.99
CA ASN A 347 -2.60 16.43 -9.98
C ASN A 347 -3.30 17.05 -8.75
N LEU A 348 -4.60 16.80 -8.55
CA LEU A 348 -5.32 17.24 -7.34
C LEU A 348 -4.73 16.60 -6.07
N LEU A 349 -4.23 15.37 -6.21
CA LEU A 349 -3.62 14.61 -5.13
C LEU A 349 -2.35 13.92 -5.63
N SER A 350 -1.23 14.21 -4.98
CA SER A 350 0.05 13.59 -5.28
C SER A 350 0.49 12.71 -4.10
N TYR A 351 1.49 11.85 -4.33
CA TYR A 351 2.12 11.09 -3.23
C TYR A 351 2.72 12.00 -2.16
N LYS A 352 2.99 13.28 -2.48
CA LYS A 352 3.49 14.30 -1.56
C LYS A 352 2.36 14.88 -0.70
N THR A 353 1.18 15.10 -1.29
CA THR A 353 0.05 15.77 -0.63
C THR A 353 -0.97 14.82 -0.01
N LEU A 354 -0.92 13.51 -0.33
CA LEU A 354 -1.89 12.52 0.13
C LEU A 354 -2.08 12.50 1.65
N TRP A 355 -1.01 12.60 2.42
CA TRP A 355 -1.10 12.56 3.89
C TRP A 355 -1.75 13.79 4.50
N PHE A 356 -1.64 14.94 3.86
CA PHE A 356 -2.34 16.16 4.29
C PHE A 356 -3.85 16.00 4.11
N ALA A 357 -4.28 15.37 3.01
CA ALA A 357 -5.68 15.06 2.78
C ALA A 357 -6.18 13.95 3.71
N LEU A 358 -5.37 12.92 3.97
CA LEU A 358 -5.77 11.75 4.75
C LEU A 358 -5.84 12.04 6.26
N LEU A 359 -4.95 12.87 6.80
CA LEU A 359 -4.80 13.10 8.23
C LEU A 359 -6.12 13.56 8.91
N PRO A 360 -6.86 14.57 8.40
CA PRO A 360 -8.14 14.96 8.99
C PRO A 360 -9.15 13.82 9.11
N PHE A 361 -9.25 12.96 8.08
CA PHE A 361 -10.15 11.80 8.12
C PHE A 361 -9.70 10.77 9.15
N VAL A 362 -8.39 10.53 9.27
CA VAL A 362 -7.83 9.62 10.27
C VAL A 362 -8.09 10.13 11.69
N LEU A 363 -7.89 11.43 11.94
CA LEU A 363 -8.16 12.04 13.24
C LEU A 363 -9.65 11.96 13.57
N LEU A 364 -10.54 12.30 12.64
CA LEU A 364 -11.98 12.15 12.82
C LEU A 364 -12.36 10.70 13.12
N TRP A 365 -11.77 9.72 12.40
CA TRP A 365 -12.05 8.30 12.63
C TRP A 365 -11.64 7.83 14.04
N ILE A 366 -10.53 8.35 14.57
CA ILE A 366 -10.02 7.99 15.89
C ILE A 366 -10.79 8.68 17.01
N PHE A 367 -11.09 9.98 16.85
CA PHE A 367 -11.73 10.78 17.90
C PHE A 367 -13.26 10.70 17.88
N ALA A 368 -13.90 10.37 16.76
CA ALA A 368 -15.37 10.30 16.70
C ALA A 368 -15.99 9.30 17.71
N PRO A 369 -15.46 8.07 17.89
CA PRO A 369 -15.98 7.16 18.92
C PRO A 369 -15.78 7.68 20.34
N LEU A 370 -14.65 8.35 20.61
CA LEU A 370 -14.36 8.96 21.91
C LEU A 370 -15.35 10.10 22.20
N TRP A 371 -15.57 10.96 21.22
CA TRP A 371 -16.52 12.07 21.28
C TRP A 371 -17.96 11.60 21.51
N GLN A 372 -18.37 10.52 20.84
CA GLN A 372 -19.70 9.92 21.04
C GLN A 372 -19.88 9.37 22.46
N ARG A 373 -18.84 8.72 23.02
CA ARG A 373 -18.85 8.24 24.41
C ARG A 373 -18.95 9.38 25.41
N LEU A 374 -18.19 10.46 25.21
CA LEU A 374 -18.23 11.65 26.07
C LEU A 374 -19.61 12.33 26.05
N ARG A 375 -20.36 12.22 24.95
CA ARG A 375 -21.75 12.72 24.83
C ARG A 375 -22.81 11.76 25.38
N GLY A 376 -22.43 10.69 26.06
CA GLY A 376 -23.38 9.69 26.61
C GLY A 376 -24.15 8.90 25.54
N ARG A 377 -23.78 9.00 24.26
CA ARG A 377 -24.42 8.19 23.21
C ARG A 377 -23.89 6.77 23.32
N LYS A 378 -24.80 5.78 23.41
CA LYS A 378 -24.42 4.36 23.35
C LYS A 378 -23.56 4.14 22.10
N PRO A 379 -22.44 3.40 22.21
CA PRO A 379 -21.55 3.19 21.09
C PRO A 379 -22.32 2.62 19.89
N LEU A 380 -22.09 3.18 18.70
CA LEU A 380 -22.57 2.63 17.44
C LEU A 380 -21.99 1.22 17.25
N VAL A 381 -22.74 0.21 17.71
CA VAL A 381 -22.54 -1.23 17.48
C VAL A 381 -21.21 -1.80 18.00
N ARG A 382 -21.26 -2.88 18.80
CA ARG A 382 -20.05 -3.60 19.22
C ARG A 382 -19.39 -4.23 18.00
N TYR A 383 -18.20 -3.71 17.65
CA TYR A 383 -17.29 -4.31 16.66
C TYR A 383 -16.90 -5.77 16.99
N GLU A 384 -17.22 -6.28 18.17
CA GLU A 384 -16.97 -7.69 18.55
C GLU A 384 -17.84 -8.71 17.80
N GLN A 385 -18.87 -8.25 17.06
CA GLN A 385 -19.68 -9.08 16.17
C GLN A 385 -19.26 -9.00 14.67
N LEU A 386 -18.17 -8.30 14.34
CA LEU A 386 -17.53 -8.24 13.01
C LEU A 386 -16.15 -8.91 13.05
#